data_AF-A0A1Y4D7D4-F1
#
_entry.id   AF-A0A1Y4D7D4-F1
#
_cell.length_a   1.000
_cell.length_b   1.000
_cell.length_c   1.000
_cell.angle_alpha   90.00
_cell.angle_beta   90.00
_cell.angle_gamma   90.00
#
_symmetry.space_group_name_H-M   'P 1'
#
loop_
_entity.id
_entity.type
_entity.pdbx_description
1 polymer ?
#
loop_
_entity_poly.entity_id
_entity_poly.type
_entity_poly.pdbx_seq_one_letter_code
_entity_poly.pdbx_strand_id
1 'polypeptide(L)'
;MFQGLAGRAVGEAGGRDARTAQSVFLRVLFLCLALCLALQLACPAAQAAGEARIAKNLKALGISENPKTFAGVRLVARAELKESYEKGKTAMDELRAHKTRSCWRQPWEELRDTFLGIAVSSPHGNQAAQALFRAGECQEELARCSHTGRDARLALELYTALARTFPKSVRADDALLACAILSSEKLNRAADAQNYLKMIVERFPASDSAPKARELAARLARGKSLEREKPSTLVASSAKSTGQGQMRVARARMSAREIRAARAKKAGLAVRQKAQKTRKARAELYAESPIRVVTIDAGHGGIDPGTLNNGVVERSVTLDVALKVGRILADNGVRVVYTRKNNRTVSLARRTEIANASKSDLFVSIHVNANTNARISGLEVYYLDSASSMETLKVAARGKRNQRTRARLLAQRVALNERVLESRTLARDVLRQMKRETKKNGFVIASKGIKSAPFYVLSTSSMPAVLAEIGYCTNLKDAKLLKDPDFRQAVAEGIASGILAYRDRAAGLLTAERSGRTLQ
;
A
#
# COMPACT_ATOMS: atom_id res chain seq x y z
N MET A 1 -26.23 -35.59 -10.72
CA MET A 1 -27.56 -35.88 -10.12
C MET A 1 -28.74 -35.43 -10.99
N PHE A 2 -28.72 -34.26 -11.64
CA PHE A 2 -29.88 -33.76 -12.40
C PHE A 2 -30.21 -34.46 -13.73
N GLN A 3 -29.23 -35.07 -14.41
CA GLN A 3 -29.53 -35.85 -15.64
C GLN A 3 -30.16 -37.22 -15.35
N GLY A 4 -29.98 -37.77 -14.14
CA GLY A 4 -30.56 -39.07 -13.75
C GLY A 4 -32.03 -39.00 -13.34
N LEU A 5 -32.50 -37.87 -12.82
CA LEU A 5 -33.87 -37.68 -12.36
C LEU A 5 -34.86 -37.42 -13.52
N ALA A 6 -34.41 -36.74 -14.58
CA ALA A 6 -35.23 -36.50 -15.77
C ALA A 6 -35.49 -37.79 -16.57
N GLY A 7 -34.52 -38.72 -16.60
CA GLY A 7 -34.67 -40.01 -17.28
C GLY A 7 -35.64 -40.98 -16.59
N ARG A 8 -35.75 -40.92 -15.25
CA ARG A 8 -36.67 -41.78 -14.49
C ARG A 8 -38.13 -41.34 -14.56
N ALA A 9 -38.41 -40.04 -14.70
CA ALA A 9 -39.78 -39.53 -14.79
C ALA A 9 -40.48 -39.89 -16.12
N VAL A 10 -39.73 -40.15 -17.19
CA VAL A 10 -40.27 -40.53 -18.51
C VAL A 10 -40.50 -42.04 -18.61
N GLY A 11 -39.79 -42.85 -17.82
CA GLY A 11 -39.89 -44.31 -17.84
C GLY A 11 -41.09 -44.91 -17.07
N GLU A 12 -41.67 -44.18 -16.12
CA GLU A 12 -42.82 -44.67 -15.31
C GLU A 12 -44.18 -44.12 -15.75
N ALA A 13 -44.23 -43.21 -16.73
CA ALA A 13 -45.48 -42.70 -17.30
C ALA A 13 -45.98 -43.60 -18.45
N GLY A 14 -46.16 -44.89 -18.15
CA GLY A 14 -46.96 -45.77 -18.99
C GLY A 14 -48.39 -45.24 -19.06
N GLY A 15 -48.76 -44.64 -20.19
CA GLY A 15 -50.14 -44.48 -20.61
C GLY A 15 -50.95 -43.32 -20.01
N ARG A 16 -50.35 -42.22 -19.54
CA ARG A 16 -51.13 -41.01 -19.14
C ARG A 16 -50.79 -39.77 -19.96
N ASP A 17 -51.87 -39.14 -20.42
CA ASP A 17 -52.00 -37.98 -21.30
C ASP A 17 -50.87 -36.94 -21.15
N ALA A 18 -50.30 -36.50 -22.27
CA ALA A 18 -49.12 -35.62 -22.37
C ALA A 18 -49.26 -34.33 -21.56
N ARG A 19 -50.49 -33.86 -21.32
CA ARG A 19 -50.80 -32.71 -20.45
C ARG A 19 -50.38 -32.93 -18.99
N THR A 20 -50.46 -34.16 -18.51
CA THR A 20 -50.14 -34.53 -17.12
C THR A 20 -48.63 -34.50 -16.90
N ALA A 21 -47.86 -35.04 -17.85
CA ALA A 21 -46.39 -35.01 -17.80
C ALA A 21 -45.85 -33.57 -17.87
N GLN A 22 -46.45 -32.73 -18.71
CA GLN A 22 -46.10 -31.31 -18.82
C GLN A 22 -46.40 -30.55 -17.52
N SER A 23 -47.53 -30.82 -16.86
CA SER A 23 -47.90 -30.22 -15.57
C SER A 23 -46.93 -30.57 -14.45
N VAL A 24 -46.50 -31.84 -14.34
CA VAL A 24 -45.52 -32.27 -13.34
C VAL A 24 -44.15 -31.63 -13.58
N PHE A 25 -43.71 -31.56 -14.84
CA PHE A 25 -42.45 -30.91 -15.19
C PHE A 25 -42.43 -29.42 -14.83
N LEU A 26 -43.51 -28.69 -15.14
CA LEU A 26 -43.61 -27.27 -14.76
C LEU A 26 -43.60 -27.07 -13.23
N ARG A 27 -44.25 -27.94 -12.46
CA ARG A 27 -44.26 -27.85 -10.99
C ARG A 27 -42.87 -28.07 -10.38
N VAL A 28 -42.13 -29.07 -10.86
CA VAL A 28 -40.75 -29.33 -10.41
C VAL A 28 -39.82 -28.17 -10.78
N LEU A 29 -39.97 -27.61 -11.97
CA LEU A 29 -39.20 -26.44 -12.40
C LEU A 29 -39.49 -25.21 -11.50
N PHE A 30 -40.76 -25.00 -11.15
CA PHE A 30 -41.17 -23.91 -10.25
C PHE A 30 -40.60 -24.08 -8.83
N LEU A 31 -40.62 -25.28 -8.28
CA LEU A 31 -40.03 -25.60 -6.96
C LEU A 31 -38.51 -25.39 -6.96
N CYS A 32 -37.81 -25.81 -8.02
CA CYS A 32 -36.38 -25.58 -8.17
C CYS A 32 -36.04 -24.09 -8.28
N LEU A 33 -36.82 -23.32 -9.05
CA LEU A 33 -36.65 -21.87 -9.18
C LEU A 33 -36.93 -21.16 -7.84
N ALA A 34 -37.97 -21.56 -7.12
CA ALA A 34 -38.30 -21.02 -5.80
C ALA A 34 -37.20 -21.31 -4.76
N LEU A 35 -36.63 -22.52 -4.76
CA LEU A 35 -35.54 -22.90 -3.87
C LEU A 35 -34.23 -22.16 -4.21
N CYS A 36 -33.91 -22.01 -5.50
CA CYS A 36 -32.78 -21.19 -5.95
C CYS A 36 -32.94 -19.73 -5.55
N LEU A 37 -34.14 -19.16 -5.72
CA LEU A 37 -34.43 -17.78 -5.33
C LEU A 37 -34.36 -17.61 -3.81
N ALA A 38 -34.89 -18.56 -3.03
CA ALA A 38 -34.78 -18.56 -1.57
C ALA A 38 -33.32 -18.63 -1.09
N LEU A 39 -32.48 -19.47 -1.71
CA LEU A 39 -31.05 -19.55 -1.41
C LEU A 39 -30.29 -18.27 -1.82
N GLN A 40 -30.65 -17.66 -2.94
CA GLN A 40 -30.07 -16.39 -3.40
C GLN A 40 -30.45 -15.20 -2.50
N LEU A 41 -31.63 -15.24 -1.87
CA LEU A 41 -32.10 -14.18 -0.96
C LEU A 41 -31.66 -14.38 0.50
N ALA A 42 -31.46 -15.62 0.96
CA ALA A 42 -31.06 -15.90 2.34
C ALA A 42 -29.55 -15.63 2.61
N CYS A 43 -28.70 -15.82 1.61
CA CYS A 43 -27.24 -15.70 1.76
C CYS A 43 -26.77 -14.26 2.12
N PRO A 44 -27.25 -13.18 1.46
CA PRO A 44 -26.85 -11.81 1.80
C PRO A 44 -27.30 -11.37 3.20
N ALA A 45 -28.49 -11.79 3.64
CA ALA A 45 -29.04 -11.42 4.93
C ALA A 45 -28.29 -12.08 6.10
N ALA A 46 -27.96 -13.37 5.97
CA ALA A 46 -27.16 -14.10 6.96
C ALA A 46 -25.73 -13.53 7.05
N GLN A 47 -25.13 -13.17 5.91
CA GLN A 47 -23.81 -12.52 5.88
C GLN A 47 -23.83 -11.16 6.58
N ALA A 48 -24.82 -10.31 6.28
CA ALA A 48 -24.96 -9.00 6.91
C ALA A 48 -25.18 -9.10 8.44
N ALA A 49 -25.96 -10.09 8.90
CA ALA A 49 -26.16 -10.34 10.33
C ALA A 49 -24.85 -10.77 11.03
N GLY A 50 -24.04 -11.59 10.37
CA GLY A 50 -22.71 -11.99 10.85
C GLY A 50 -21.76 -10.80 10.98
N GLU A 51 -21.65 -9.97 9.95
CA GLU A 51 -20.80 -8.78 9.94
C GLU A 51 -21.21 -7.78 11.03
N ALA A 52 -22.52 -7.55 11.22
CA ALA A 52 -23.03 -6.68 12.27
C ALA A 52 -22.70 -7.21 13.68
N ARG A 53 -22.80 -8.52 13.90
CA ARG A 53 -22.44 -9.16 15.18
C ARG A 53 -20.94 -9.05 15.46
N ILE A 54 -20.09 -9.24 14.46
CA ILE A 54 -18.63 -9.04 14.57
C ILE A 54 -18.32 -7.60 14.98
N ALA A 55 -18.90 -6.62 14.28
CA ALA A 55 -18.68 -5.20 14.57
C ALA A 55 -19.11 -4.83 16.01
N LYS A 56 -20.27 -5.34 16.46
CA LYS A 56 -20.75 -5.16 17.83
C LYS A 56 -19.77 -5.74 18.85
N ASN A 57 -19.26 -6.94 18.61
CA ASN A 57 -18.39 -7.65 19.55
C ASN A 57 -16.97 -7.06 19.57
N LEU A 58 -16.43 -6.60 18.44
CA LEU A 58 -15.18 -5.81 18.42
C LEU A 58 -15.29 -4.56 19.28
N LYS A 59 -16.42 -3.84 19.18
CA LYS A 59 -16.69 -2.67 20.02
C LYS A 59 -16.80 -3.05 21.51
N ALA A 60 -17.40 -4.20 21.83
CA ALA A 60 -17.47 -4.70 23.21
C ALA A 60 -16.09 -5.05 23.80
N LEU A 61 -15.14 -5.47 22.95
CA LEU A 61 -13.73 -5.66 23.32
C LEU A 61 -12.94 -4.34 23.41
N GLY A 62 -13.57 -3.18 23.13
CA GLY A 62 -12.90 -1.88 23.15
C GLY A 62 -12.02 -1.60 21.94
N ILE A 63 -12.23 -2.30 20.82
CA ILE A 63 -11.51 -2.10 19.56
C ILE A 63 -12.29 -1.07 18.71
N SER A 64 -11.60 -0.02 18.31
CA SER A 64 -12.11 1.20 17.65
C SER A 64 -11.66 1.40 16.20
N GLU A 65 -10.70 0.61 15.72
CA GLU A 65 -10.23 0.61 14.33
C GLU A 65 -11.39 0.37 13.34
N ASN A 66 -11.22 0.89 12.11
CA ASN A 66 -12.23 0.76 11.06
C ASN A 66 -12.64 -0.71 10.86
N PRO A 67 -13.95 -1.06 10.88
CA PRO A 67 -14.41 -2.43 10.66
C PRO A 67 -13.87 -3.09 9.38
N LYS A 68 -13.56 -2.30 8.35
CA LYS A 68 -12.93 -2.78 7.11
C LYS A 68 -11.52 -3.33 7.31
N THR A 69 -10.81 -2.95 8.38
CA THR A 69 -9.51 -3.53 8.76
C THR A 69 -9.65 -5.00 9.15
N PHE A 70 -10.83 -5.39 9.65
CA PHE A 70 -11.14 -6.74 10.13
C PHE A 70 -12.09 -7.49 9.19
N ALA A 71 -12.09 -7.16 7.89
CA ALA A 71 -12.98 -7.77 6.91
C ALA A 71 -12.77 -9.30 6.74
N GLY A 72 -11.63 -9.85 7.17
CA GLY A 72 -11.35 -11.28 7.18
C GLY A 72 -11.85 -12.03 8.43
N VAL A 73 -12.27 -11.32 9.47
CA VAL A 73 -12.78 -11.94 10.71
C VAL A 73 -14.08 -12.70 10.44
N ARG A 74 -14.19 -13.91 10.98
CA ARG A 74 -15.38 -14.76 10.89
C ARG A 74 -15.76 -15.27 12.28
N LEU A 75 -17.06 -15.44 12.52
CA LEU A 75 -17.53 -16.09 13.74
C LEU A 75 -17.21 -17.58 13.67
N VAL A 76 -16.77 -18.13 14.80
CA VAL A 76 -16.40 -19.52 15.00
C VAL A 76 -17.47 -20.17 15.89
N ALA A 77 -17.89 -21.38 15.56
CA ALA A 77 -18.87 -22.09 16.37
C ALA A 77 -18.30 -22.37 17.76
N ARG A 78 -19.14 -22.31 18.80
CA ARG A 78 -18.69 -22.46 20.20
C ARG A 78 -17.94 -23.78 20.45
N ALA A 79 -18.36 -24.86 19.79
CA ALA A 79 -17.71 -26.17 19.87
C ALA A 79 -16.30 -26.20 19.26
N GLU A 80 -16.02 -25.33 18.29
CA GLU A 80 -14.76 -25.31 17.52
C GLU A 80 -13.72 -24.35 18.10
N LEU A 81 -14.09 -23.46 19.04
CA LEU A 81 -13.21 -22.40 19.54
C LEU A 81 -11.85 -22.90 20.02
N LYS A 82 -11.84 -24.02 20.76
CA LYS A 82 -10.60 -24.61 21.30
C LYS A 82 -9.72 -25.15 20.19
N GLU A 83 -10.30 -25.87 19.24
CA GLU A 83 -9.57 -26.44 18.12
C GLU A 83 -9.03 -25.34 17.19
N SER A 84 -9.83 -24.33 16.86
CA SER A 84 -9.40 -23.18 16.06
C SER A 84 -8.25 -22.42 16.72
N TYR A 85 -8.28 -22.28 18.05
CA TYR A 85 -7.20 -21.63 18.80
C TYR A 85 -5.89 -22.40 18.73
N GLU A 86 -5.91 -23.72 18.92
CA GLU A 86 -4.71 -24.54 18.83
C GLU A 86 -4.15 -24.60 17.40
N LYS A 87 -5.03 -24.72 16.38
CA LYS A 87 -4.60 -24.62 14.97
C LYS A 87 -3.95 -23.27 14.66
N GLY A 88 -4.52 -22.18 15.17
CA GLY A 88 -3.96 -20.84 15.03
C GLY A 88 -2.58 -20.72 15.67
N LYS A 89 -2.37 -21.28 16.85
CA LYS A 89 -1.05 -21.30 17.52
C LYS A 89 -0.01 -22.05 16.69
N THR A 90 -0.33 -23.27 16.25
CA THR A 90 0.60 -24.06 15.43
C THR A 90 0.97 -23.31 14.15
N ALA A 91 -0.01 -22.76 13.43
CA ALA A 91 0.24 -21.97 12.22
C ALA A 91 1.04 -20.69 12.49
N MET A 92 0.87 -20.07 13.67
CA MET A 92 1.66 -18.93 14.10
C MET A 92 3.13 -19.29 14.34
N ASP A 93 3.39 -20.41 15.03
CA ASP A 93 4.75 -20.87 15.30
C ASP A 93 5.47 -21.32 14.02
N GLU A 94 4.77 -22.01 13.13
CA GLU A 94 5.25 -22.34 11.77
C GLU A 94 5.59 -21.08 10.98
N LEU A 95 4.74 -20.05 11.04
CA LEU A 95 4.98 -18.79 10.35
C LEU A 95 6.20 -18.06 10.91
N ARG A 96 6.39 -18.03 12.23
CA ARG A 96 7.59 -17.46 12.88
C ARG A 96 8.87 -18.15 12.42
N ALA A 97 8.85 -19.48 12.35
CA ALA A 97 10.00 -20.27 11.93
C ALA A 97 10.34 -20.10 10.44
N HIS A 98 9.37 -19.68 9.63
CA HIS A 98 9.54 -19.57 8.20
C HIS A 98 10.30 -18.30 7.79
N LYS A 99 11.59 -18.44 7.46
CA LYS A 99 12.54 -17.35 7.10
C LYS A 99 12.00 -16.24 6.18
N THR A 100 11.19 -16.59 5.19
CA THR A 100 10.66 -15.63 4.21
C THR A 100 9.23 -15.18 4.51
N ARG A 101 8.33 -16.11 4.89
CA ARG A 101 6.90 -15.85 5.10
C ARG A 101 6.65 -15.04 6.37
N SER A 102 7.51 -15.14 7.38
CA SER A 102 7.44 -14.34 8.61
C SER A 102 7.55 -12.82 8.35
N CYS A 103 8.06 -12.40 7.20
CA CYS A 103 8.10 -10.98 6.80
C CYS A 103 6.90 -10.56 5.92
N TRP A 104 5.95 -11.44 5.64
CA TRP A 104 4.79 -11.14 4.78
C TRP A 104 3.61 -10.68 5.61
N ARG A 105 2.89 -9.66 5.12
CA ARG A 105 1.71 -9.11 5.80
C ARG A 105 0.54 -10.08 5.92
N GLN A 106 0.14 -10.66 4.80
CA GLN A 106 -1.11 -11.43 4.72
C GLN A 106 -1.17 -12.60 5.72
N PRO A 107 -0.14 -13.45 5.89
CA PRO A 107 -0.21 -14.54 6.87
C PRO A 107 -0.44 -14.07 8.30
N TRP A 108 0.15 -12.93 8.69
CA TRP A 108 -0.09 -12.34 10.01
C TRP A 108 -1.49 -11.76 10.15
N GLU A 109 -2.03 -11.14 9.09
CA GLU A 109 -3.40 -10.61 9.09
C GLU A 109 -4.45 -11.74 9.14
N GLU A 110 -4.20 -12.85 8.45
CA GLU A 110 -5.07 -14.04 8.48
C GLU A 110 -5.06 -14.73 9.85
N LEU A 111 -3.89 -14.87 10.48
CA LEU A 111 -3.77 -15.39 11.84
C LEU A 111 -4.42 -14.45 12.86
N ARG A 112 -4.17 -13.14 12.75
CA ARG A 112 -4.85 -12.12 13.56
C ARG A 112 -6.36 -12.26 13.43
N ASP A 113 -6.88 -12.37 12.21
CA ASP A 113 -8.32 -12.44 11.96
C ASP A 113 -8.91 -13.76 12.47
N THR A 114 -8.16 -14.85 12.44
CA THR A 114 -8.52 -16.14 13.06
C THR A 114 -8.67 -15.99 14.57
N PHE A 115 -7.67 -15.41 15.23
CA PHE A 115 -7.71 -15.19 16.68
C PHE A 115 -8.78 -14.16 17.08
N LEU A 116 -8.97 -13.10 16.31
CA LEU A 116 -10.07 -12.17 16.52
C LEU A 116 -11.42 -12.85 16.33
N GLY A 117 -11.57 -13.74 15.36
CA GLY A 117 -12.77 -14.56 15.16
C GLY A 117 -13.15 -15.34 16.41
N ILE A 118 -12.18 -15.96 17.07
CA ILE A 118 -12.37 -16.66 18.34
C ILE A 118 -12.77 -15.67 19.44
N ALA A 119 -12.05 -14.56 19.58
CA ALA A 119 -12.32 -13.55 20.61
C ALA A 119 -13.72 -12.92 20.46
N VAL A 120 -14.15 -12.58 19.24
CA VAL A 120 -15.46 -11.97 19.01
C VAL A 120 -16.60 -12.98 19.04
N SER A 121 -16.33 -14.27 18.86
CA SER A 121 -17.36 -15.33 18.98
C SER A 121 -17.77 -15.58 20.42
N SER A 122 -16.84 -15.40 21.36
CA SER A 122 -17.08 -15.46 22.80
C SER A 122 -16.31 -14.35 23.51
N PRO A 123 -16.78 -13.09 23.52
CA PRO A 123 -16.03 -11.91 23.99
C PRO A 123 -15.84 -11.83 25.51
N HIS A 124 -15.94 -12.96 26.21
CA HIS A 124 -15.83 -13.09 27.64
C HIS A 124 -14.94 -14.29 27.99
N GLY A 125 -14.30 -14.23 29.17
CA GLY A 125 -13.51 -15.33 29.71
C GLY A 125 -12.08 -15.44 29.18
N ASN A 126 -11.37 -16.46 29.67
CA ASN A 126 -9.93 -16.63 29.45
C ASN A 126 -9.58 -16.88 27.98
N GLN A 127 -10.41 -17.62 27.25
CA GLN A 127 -10.13 -17.96 25.85
C GLN A 127 -10.13 -16.72 24.94
N ALA A 128 -11.04 -15.77 25.13
CA ALA A 128 -11.02 -14.51 24.40
C ALA A 128 -9.80 -13.66 24.75
N ALA A 129 -9.41 -13.61 26.02
CA ALA A 129 -8.20 -12.89 26.43
C ALA A 129 -6.96 -13.48 25.77
N GLN A 130 -6.82 -14.81 25.75
CA GLN A 130 -5.70 -15.48 25.09
C GLN A 130 -5.69 -15.27 23.57
N ALA A 131 -6.84 -15.40 22.91
CA ALA A 131 -6.95 -15.18 21.48
C ALA A 131 -6.63 -13.72 21.11
N LEU A 132 -7.15 -12.74 21.87
CA LEU A 132 -6.84 -11.34 21.65
C LEU A 132 -5.35 -11.02 21.84
N PHE A 133 -4.68 -11.71 22.78
CA PHE A 133 -3.23 -11.60 22.96
C PHE A 133 -2.49 -12.07 21.71
N ARG A 134 -2.85 -13.25 21.19
CA ARG A 134 -2.25 -13.79 19.95
C ARG A 134 -2.50 -12.89 18.74
N ALA A 135 -3.68 -12.29 18.64
CA ALA A 135 -3.97 -11.30 17.60
C ALA A 135 -3.05 -10.06 17.70
N GLY A 136 -2.78 -9.60 18.92
CA GLY A 136 -1.79 -8.55 19.19
C GLY A 136 -0.38 -8.93 18.74
N GLU A 137 0.07 -10.15 19.08
CA GLU A 137 1.38 -10.65 18.68
C GLU A 137 1.52 -10.77 17.16
N CYS A 138 0.51 -11.28 16.45
CA CYS A 138 0.54 -11.33 14.98
C CYS A 138 0.76 -9.93 14.39
N GLN A 139 0.10 -8.92 14.95
CA GLN A 139 0.21 -7.55 14.49
C GLN A 139 1.55 -6.89 14.87
N GLU A 140 2.13 -7.28 16.01
CA GLU A 140 3.47 -6.87 16.43
C GLU A 140 4.56 -7.46 15.53
N GLU A 141 4.51 -8.76 15.21
CA GLU A 141 5.44 -9.41 14.27
C GLU A 141 5.38 -8.73 12.91
N LEU A 142 4.17 -8.44 12.43
CA LEU A 142 3.97 -7.64 11.23
C LEU A 142 4.60 -6.24 11.34
N ALA A 143 4.46 -5.56 12.48
CA ALA A 143 5.06 -4.25 12.71
C ALA A 143 6.61 -4.29 12.73
N ARG A 144 7.22 -5.41 13.14
CA ARG A 144 8.68 -5.59 13.07
C ARG A 144 9.17 -5.59 11.63
N CYS A 145 8.44 -6.22 10.72
CA CYS A 145 8.85 -6.39 9.32
C CYS A 145 8.37 -5.26 8.39
N SER A 146 7.23 -4.62 8.68
CA SER A 146 6.64 -3.62 7.78
C SER A 146 7.28 -2.24 7.90
N HIS A 147 7.96 -1.95 9.01
CA HIS A 147 8.48 -0.64 9.39
C HIS A 147 7.45 0.51 9.30
N THR A 148 6.15 0.20 9.35
CA THR A 148 5.09 1.21 9.37
C THR A 148 4.58 1.42 10.78
N GLY A 149 4.46 2.69 11.21
CA GLY A 149 3.87 3.01 12.51
C GLY A 149 2.38 2.62 12.63
N ARG A 150 1.71 2.27 11.51
CA ARG A 150 0.30 1.85 11.53
C ARG A 150 0.14 0.49 12.21
N ASP A 151 0.99 -0.47 11.87
CA ASP A 151 0.88 -1.83 12.42
C ASP A 151 1.17 -1.84 13.92
N ALA A 152 2.18 -1.08 14.35
CA ALA A 152 2.49 -0.91 15.76
C ALA A 152 1.34 -0.26 16.54
N ARG A 153 0.59 0.68 15.94
CA ARG A 153 -0.61 1.26 16.57
C ARG A 153 -1.76 0.26 16.70
N LEU A 154 -1.96 -0.59 15.70
CA LEU A 154 -3.00 -1.62 15.76
C LEU A 154 -2.65 -2.70 16.79
N ALA A 155 -1.39 -3.12 16.88
CA ALA A 155 -0.93 -4.03 17.94
C ALA A 155 -1.16 -3.40 19.33
N LEU A 156 -0.82 -2.12 19.50
CA LEU A 156 -1.07 -1.36 20.73
C LEU A 156 -2.56 -1.34 21.10
N GLU A 157 -3.45 -1.15 20.12
CA GLU A 157 -4.90 -1.17 20.35
C GLU A 157 -5.40 -2.53 20.81
N LEU A 158 -4.96 -3.63 20.17
CA LEU A 158 -5.35 -4.99 20.55
C LEU A 158 -4.88 -5.38 21.96
N TYR A 159 -3.63 -5.06 22.31
CA TYR A 159 -3.11 -5.31 23.65
C TYR A 159 -3.78 -4.43 24.71
N THR A 160 -4.06 -3.17 24.40
CA THR A 160 -4.78 -2.26 25.31
C THR A 160 -6.23 -2.73 25.53
N ALA A 161 -6.90 -3.18 24.46
CA ALA A 161 -8.22 -3.79 24.51
C ALA A 161 -8.23 -5.01 25.44
N LEU A 162 -7.21 -5.88 25.36
CA LEU A 162 -7.06 -7.02 26.25
C LEU A 162 -6.93 -6.58 27.71
N ALA A 163 -5.97 -5.72 28.03
CA ALA A 163 -5.69 -5.32 29.41
C ALA A 163 -6.87 -4.58 30.06
N ARG A 164 -7.66 -3.85 29.27
CA ARG A 164 -8.87 -3.15 29.74
C ARG A 164 -10.06 -4.10 29.93
N THR A 165 -10.29 -5.00 28.98
CA THR A 165 -11.47 -5.89 28.98
C THR A 165 -11.29 -7.10 29.89
N PHE A 166 -10.05 -7.58 30.04
CA PHE A 166 -9.71 -8.75 30.83
C PHE A 166 -8.61 -8.45 31.86
N PRO A 167 -8.84 -7.52 32.81
CA PRO A 167 -7.81 -7.07 33.75
C PRO A 167 -7.32 -8.18 34.70
N LYS A 168 -8.07 -9.26 34.86
CA LYS A 168 -7.70 -10.45 35.67
C LYS A 168 -7.06 -11.57 34.84
N SER A 169 -6.87 -11.37 33.54
CA SER A 169 -6.22 -12.36 32.69
C SER A 169 -4.75 -12.50 33.04
N VAL A 170 -4.23 -13.73 32.98
CA VAL A 170 -2.78 -14.01 33.06
C VAL A 170 -1.96 -13.40 31.91
N ARG A 171 -2.63 -12.81 30.90
CA ARG A 171 -2.00 -12.11 29.77
C ARG A 171 -2.09 -10.59 29.89
N ALA A 172 -2.74 -10.05 30.93
CA ALA A 172 -3.01 -8.62 31.01
C ALA A 172 -1.74 -7.79 31.24
N ASP A 173 -0.84 -8.28 32.09
CA ASP A 173 0.46 -7.69 32.35
C ASP A 173 1.43 -7.89 31.17
N ASP A 174 1.46 -9.08 30.57
CA ASP A 174 2.19 -9.35 29.31
C ASP A 174 1.79 -8.34 28.22
N ALA A 175 0.48 -8.09 28.05
CA ALA A 175 -0.04 -7.16 27.05
C ALA A 175 0.38 -5.72 27.34
N LEU A 176 0.36 -5.30 28.60
CA LEU A 176 0.84 -3.97 29.00
C LEU A 176 2.34 -3.81 28.78
N LEU A 177 3.13 -4.88 28.98
CA LEU A 177 4.56 -4.86 28.72
C LEU A 177 4.83 -4.71 27.21
N ALA A 178 4.10 -5.44 26.38
CA ALA A 178 4.15 -5.29 24.92
C ALA A 178 3.75 -3.87 24.48
N CYS A 179 2.70 -3.28 25.09
CA CYS A 179 2.31 -1.88 24.86
C CYS A 179 3.44 -0.90 25.17
N ALA A 180 4.17 -1.11 26.28
CA ALA A 180 5.29 -0.25 26.66
C ALA A 180 6.43 -0.32 25.64
N ILE A 181 6.84 -1.53 25.24
CA ILE A 181 7.91 -1.77 24.27
C ILE A 181 7.56 -1.16 22.91
N LEU A 182 6.35 -1.43 22.40
CA LEU A 182 5.87 -0.86 21.13
C LEU A 182 5.85 0.67 21.16
N SER A 183 5.38 1.25 22.27
CA SER A 183 5.30 2.70 22.45
C SER A 183 6.69 3.34 22.45
N SER A 184 7.66 2.75 23.15
CA SER A 184 9.03 3.28 23.18
C SER A 184 9.79 3.05 21.88
N GLU A 185 9.79 1.83 21.34
CA GLU A 185 10.73 1.44 20.29
C GLU A 185 10.19 1.67 18.87
N LYS A 186 8.87 1.52 18.66
CA LYS A 186 8.26 1.61 17.32
C LYS A 186 7.52 2.91 17.09
N LEU A 187 6.95 3.51 18.14
CA LEU A 187 6.13 4.71 18.02
C LEU A 187 6.85 5.98 18.52
N ASN A 188 8.00 5.84 19.17
CA ASN A 188 8.75 6.93 19.79
C ASN A 188 7.90 7.78 20.77
N ARG A 189 7.11 7.10 21.61
CA ARG A 189 6.20 7.67 22.61
C ARG A 189 6.63 7.24 24.01
N ALA A 190 7.74 7.79 24.48
CA ALA A 190 8.32 7.42 25.77
C ALA A 190 7.40 7.72 26.97
N ALA A 191 6.53 8.73 26.89
CA ALA A 191 5.56 9.04 27.94
C ALA A 191 4.49 7.94 28.07
N ASP A 192 3.92 7.50 26.95
CA ASP A 192 2.95 6.40 26.92
C ASP A 192 3.58 5.11 27.45
N ALA A 193 4.83 4.82 27.05
CA ALA A 193 5.58 3.67 27.54
C ALA A 193 5.72 3.70 29.08
N GLN A 194 6.10 4.84 29.66
CA GLN A 194 6.21 5.01 31.12
C GLN A 194 4.86 4.78 31.83
N ASN A 195 3.76 5.25 31.24
CA ASN A 195 2.43 5.03 31.80
C ASN A 195 2.06 3.54 31.86
N TYR A 196 2.33 2.79 30.78
CA TYR A 196 2.08 1.34 30.78
C TYR A 196 2.95 0.59 31.79
N LEU A 197 4.22 0.95 31.92
CA LEU A 197 5.15 0.33 32.89
C LEU A 197 4.70 0.58 34.33
N LYS A 198 4.26 1.82 34.63
CA LYS A 198 3.66 2.17 35.91
C LYS A 198 2.42 1.32 36.20
N MET A 199 1.54 1.16 35.22
CA MET A 199 0.34 0.31 35.35
C MET A 199 0.69 -1.14 35.70
N ILE A 200 1.75 -1.70 35.13
CA ILE A 200 2.20 -3.07 35.47
C ILE A 200 2.63 -3.15 36.93
N VAL A 201 3.49 -2.24 37.37
CA VAL A 201 4.02 -2.26 38.74
C VAL A 201 2.93 -2.03 39.78
N GLU A 202 1.94 -1.19 39.49
CA GLU A 202 0.85 -0.87 40.42
C GLU A 202 -0.23 -1.95 40.45
N ARG A 203 -0.62 -2.51 39.29
CA ARG A 203 -1.74 -3.45 39.19
C ARG A 203 -1.33 -4.91 39.28
N PHE A 204 -0.09 -5.22 38.92
CA PHE A 204 0.46 -6.58 38.86
C PHE A 204 1.82 -6.68 39.58
N PRO A 205 1.95 -6.22 40.84
CA PRO A 205 3.25 -6.11 41.52
C PRO A 205 3.99 -7.45 41.69
N ALA A 206 3.26 -8.57 41.68
CA ALA A 206 3.79 -9.92 41.85
C ALA A 206 3.96 -10.70 40.53
N SER A 207 3.71 -10.09 39.37
CA SER A 207 3.85 -10.79 38.09
C SER A 207 5.30 -10.84 37.60
N ASP A 208 5.61 -11.78 36.70
CA ASP A 208 6.93 -11.92 36.09
C ASP A 208 7.30 -10.74 35.19
N SER A 209 6.30 -9.97 34.76
CA SER A 209 6.45 -8.74 33.99
C SER A 209 6.81 -7.53 34.87
N ALA A 210 6.55 -7.54 36.18
CA ALA A 210 6.82 -6.39 37.06
C ALA A 210 8.32 -6.05 37.19
N PRO A 211 9.25 -7.02 37.37
CA PRO A 211 10.68 -6.73 37.33
C PRO A 211 11.14 -6.13 35.99
N LYS A 212 10.69 -6.72 34.87
CA LYS A 212 10.97 -6.23 33.50
C LYS A 212 10.48 -4.80 33.31
N ALA A 213 9.30 -4.49 33.86
CA ALA A 213 8.71 -3.16 33.77
C ALA A 213 9.54 -2.10 34.52
N ARG A 214 10.02 -2.42 35.73
CA ARG A 214 10.90 -1.53 36.51
C ARG A 214 12.22 -1.26 35.78
N GLU A 215 12.82 -2.31 35.22
CA GLU A 215 14.07 -2.20 34.46
C GLU A 215 13.91 -1.31 33.22
N LEU A 216 12.87 -1.56 32.42
CA LEU A 216 12.60 -0.75 31.22
C LEU A 216 12.27 0.70 31.59
N ALA A 217 11.52 0.94 32.67
CA ALA A 217 11.20 2.28 33.15
C ALA A 217 12.47 3.05 33.56
N ALA A 218 13.39 2.39 34.28
CA ALA A 218 14.67 2.97 34.66
C ALA A 218 15.55 3.26 33.42
N ARG A 219 15.58 2.36 32.44
CA ARG A 219 16.30 2.57 31.17
C ARG A 219 15.77 3.79 30.41
N LEU A 220 14.46 3.93 30.29
CA LEU A 220 13.82 5.05 29.60
C LEU A 220 14.01 6.39 30.34
N ALA A 221 14.09 6.37 31.67
CA ALA A 221 14.42 7.55 32.46
C ALA A 221 15.87 8.02 32.23
N ARG A 222 16.83 7.08 32.15
CA ARG A 222 18.24 7.36 31.84
C ARG A 222 18.48 7.88 30.41
N GLY A 223 17.68 7.45 29.44
CA GLY A 223 17.74 7.98 28.08
C GLY A 223 17.43 9.49 28.01
N LYS A 224 16.49 9.97 28.85
CA LYS A 224 16.19 11.40 28.97
C LYS A 224 17.28 12.21 29.67
N SER A 225 18.08 11.61 30.57
CA SER A 225 19.20 12.31 31.22
C SER A 225 20.36 12.54 30.24
N LEU A 226 20.61 11.60 29.32
CA LEU A 226 21.65 11.75 28.29
C LEU A 226 21.29 12.78 27.20
N GLU A 227 20.00 12.98 26.88
CA GLU A 227 19.56 14.08 25.99
C GLU A 227 19.62 15.46 26.64
N ARG A 228 19.61 15.53 27.99
CA ARG A 228 19.75 16.78 28.75
C ARG A 228 21.21 17.22 28.94
N GLU A 229 22.18 16.34 28.73
CA GLU A 229 23.60 16.65 28.80
C GLU A 229 24.16 16.99 27.40
N LYS A 230 23.87 18.21 26.93
CA LYS A 230 24.81 18.91 26.06
C LYS A 230 25.71 19.78 26.94
N PRO A 231 27.00 19.97 26.60
CA PRO A 231 27.95 20.61 27.50
C PRO A 231 27.56 22.06 27.75
N SER A 232 27.16 22.37 28.99
CA SER A 232 27.25 23.72 29.50
C SER A 232 28.73 24.05 29.55
N THR A 233 29.16 24.97 28.70
CA THR A 233 30.44 25.65 28.86
C THR A 233 30.54 26.15 30.30
N LEU A 234 31.60 25.71 30.97
CA LEU A 234 32.12 26.25 32.21
C LEU A 234 32.01 27.79 32.19
N VAL A 235 31.15 28.34 33.03
CA VAL A 235 31.23 29.73 33.44
C VAL A 235 31.82 29.71 34.84
N ALA A 236 33.05 30.19 34.92
CA ALA A 236 33.75 30.42 36.17
C ALA A 236 32.90 31.32 37.08
N SER A 237 32.82 30.92 38.35
CA SER A 237 32.39 31.79 39.43
C SER A 237 33.43 32.87 39.66
N SER A 238 33.04 34.13 39.52
CA SER A 238 33.61 35.24 40.28
C SER A 238 32.57 36.32 40.43
N ALA A 239 32.07 36.45 41.65
CA ALA A 239 31.16 37.52 42.06
C ALA A 239 31.98 38.66 42.68
N LYS A 240 31.88 39.82 42.02
CA LYS A 240 31.79 41.20 42.53
C LYS A 240 32.77 41.65 43.62
N SER A 241 33.65 42.58 43.22
CA SER A 241 33.91 43.80 43.99
C SER A 241 33.31 45.01 43.27
N THR A 242 32.90 45.95 44.10
CA THR A 242 32.25 47.25 43.85
C THR A 242 33.10 48.23 43.03
N GLY A 243 32.45 49.08 42.24
CA GLY A 243 33.09 50.26 41.64
C GLY A 243 32.18 51.01 40.68
N GLN A 244 31.76 52.20 41.08
CA GLN A 244 31.04 53.19 40.27
C GLN A 244 31.83 53.60 39.02
N GLY A 245 31.10 54.09 38.01
CA GLY A 245 31.63 55.16 37.16
C GLY A 245 31.65 54.90 35.66
N GLN A 246 30.96 55.79 34.96
CA GLN A 246 31.23 56.29 33.60
C GLN A 246 30.61 55.54 32.41
N MET A 247 29.61 56.24 31.85
CA MET A 247 29.22 56.21 30.43
C MET A 247 30.42 56.08 29.50
N ARG A 248 30.46 54.98 28.74
CA ARG A 248 31.13 54.93 27.44
C ARG A 248 30.25 54.19 26.44
N VAL A 249 29.94 54.87 25.35
CA VAL A 249 29.23 54.34 24.19
C VAL A 249 30.11 53.25 23.57
N ALA A 250 29.83 51.98 23.86
CA ALA A 250 30.45 50.84 23.21
C ALA A 250 29.50 50.28 22.14
N ARG A 251 29.83 50.47 20.86
CA ARG A 251 29.25 49.69 19.76
C ARG A 251 29.51 48.20 20.07
N ALA A 252 28.46 47.47 20.43
CA ALA A 252 28.52 46.03 20.61
C ALA A 252 28.91 45.36 19.28
N ARG A 253 30.17 44.96 19.15
CA ARG A 253 30.60 44.07 18.07
C ARG A 253 30.03 42.69 18.39
N MET A 254 29.01 42.28 17.64
CA MET A 254 28.48 40.92 17.72
C MET A 254 29.63 39.92 17.60
N SER A 255 29.63 38.90 18.45
CA SER A 255 30.66 37.86 18.39
C SER A 255 30.57 37.12 17.06
N ALA A 256 31.70 36.60 16.57
CA ALA A 256 31.74 35.83 15.33
C ALA A 256 30.75 34.65 15.32
N ARG A 257 30.41 34.11 16.51
CA ARG A 257 29.44 33.03 16.71
C ARG A 257 27.99 33.49 16.49
N GLU A 258 27.62 34.67 17.00
CA GLU A 258 26.29 35.25 16.81
C GLU A 258 26.06 35.67 15.37
N ILE A 259 27.09 36.21 14.70
CA ILE A 259 27.04 36.53 13.27
C ILE A 259 26.82 35.25 12.44
N ARG A 260 27.50 34.14 12.78
CA ARG A 260 27.36 32.85 12.08
C ARG A 260 25.98 32.23 12.29
N ALA A 261 25.45 32.28 13.50
CA ALA A 261 24.10 31.79 13.84
C ALA A 261 23.00 32.61 13.15
N ALA A 262 23.12 33.95 13.14
CA ALA A 262 22.19 34.83 12.45
C ALA A 262 22.22 34.62 10.92
N ARG A 263 23.41 34.43 10.34
CA ARG A 263 23.58 34.10 8.91
C ARG A 263 22.96 32.73 8.55
N ALA A 264 23.16 31.70 9.38
CA ALA A 264 22.56 30.39 9.17
C ALA A 264 21.02 30.43 9.24
N LYS A 265 20.46 31.18 10.20
CA LYS A 265 19.00 31.38 10.34
C LYS A 265 18.41 32.16 9.16
N LYS A 266 19.10 33.21 8.70
CA LYS A 266 18.70 34.01 7.53
C LYS A 266 18.78 33.19 6.23
N ALA A 267 19.82 32.37 6.07
CA ALA A 267 19.94 31.43 4.95
C ALA A 267 18.80 30.38 4.95
N GLY A 268 18.49 29.79 6.11
CA GLY A 268 17.37 28.85 6.24
C GLY A 268 16.00 29.48 5.96
N LEU A 269 15.80 30.74 6.35
CA LEU A 269 14.57 31.49 6.04
C LEU A 269 14.45 31.82 4.55
N ALA A 270 15.54 32.24 3.92
CA ALA A 270 15.59 32.53 2.49
C ALA A 270 15.35 31.27 1.63
N VAL A 271 15.90 30.12 2.04
CA VAL A 271 15.65 28.82 1.37
C VAL A 271 14.16 28.43 1.48
N ARG A 272 13.55 28.60 2.66
CA ARG A 272 12.12 28.33 2.88
C ARG A 272 11.21 29.26 2.07
N GLN A 273 11.52 30.56 2.02
CA GLN A 273 10.76 31.54 1.24
C GLN A 273 10.90 31.28 -0.27
N LYS A 274 12.10 30.95 -0.76
CA LYS A 274 12.32 30.56 -2.16
C LYS A 274 11.53 29.29 -2.51
N ALA A 275 11.57 28.27 -1.65
CA ALA A 275 10.79 27.03 -1.85
C ALA A 275 9.27 27.30 -1.86
N GLN A 276 8.77 28.16 -0.98
CA GLN A 276 7.35 28.51 -0.91
C GLN A 276 6.89 29.31 -2.15
N LYS A 277 7.72 30.25 -2.63
CA LYS A 277 7.47 31.02 -3.86
C LYS A 277 7.48 30.12 -5.11
N THR A 278 8.45 29.22 -5.23
CA THR A 278 8.51 28.23 -6.32
C THR A 278 7.32 27.28 -6.28
N ARG A 279 6.86 26.88 -5.09
CA ARG A 279 5.71 25.99 -4.91
C ARG A 279 4.39 26.66 -5.28
N LYS A 280 4.23 27.96 -4.98
CA LYS A 280 3.07 28.76 -5.39
C LYS A 280 3.04 28.97 -6.91
N ALA A 281 4.15 29.37 -7.52
CA ALA A 281 4.27 29.54 -8.97
C ALA A 281 4.02 28.23 -9.73
N ARG A 282 4.51 27.09 -9.20
CA ARG A 282 4.21 25.76 -9.75
C ARG A 282 2.74 25.38 -9.60
N ALA A 283 2.10 25.69 -8.47
CA ALA A 283 0.69 25.39 -8.27
C ALA A 283 -0.22 26.17 -9.24
N GLU A 284 0.09 27.44 -9.50
CA GLU A 284 -0.60 28.27 -10.50
C GLU A 284 -0.36 27.73 -11.93
N LEU A 285 0.89 27.34 -12.25
CA LEU A 285 1.25 26.73 -13.54
C LEU A 285 0.59 25.36 -13.78
N TYR A 286 0.38 24.56 -12.73
CA TYR A 286 -0.24 23.23 -12.82
C TYR A 286 -1.76 23.25 -12.80
N ALA A 287 -2.38 24.37 -12.44
CA ALA A 287 -3.83 24.53 -12.50
C ALA A 287 -4.35 24.41 -13.96
N GLU A 288 -3.55 24.89 -14.91
CA GLU A 288 -3.83 24.91 -16.36
C GLU A 288 -3.36 23.64 -17.10
N SER A 289 -2.67 22.72 -16.43
CA SER A 289 -2.14 21.52 -17.10
C SER A 289 -3.25 20.48 -17.32
N PRO A 290 -3.35 19.87 -18.52
CA PRO A 290 -4.33 18.81 -18.77
C PRO A 290 -4.03 17.51 -18.02
N ILE A 291 -2.79 17.28 -17.57
CA ILE A 291 -2.39 16.07 -16.83
C ILE A 291 -2.25 16.40 -15.35
N ARG A 292 -3.29 16.08 -14.57
CA ARG A 292 -3.37 16.32 -13.12
C ARG A 292 -3.44 15.05 -12.30
N VAL A 293 -3.89 13.95 -12.89
CA VAL A 293 -4.15 12.68 -12.22
C VAL A 293 -3.42 11.56 -12.94
N VAL A 294 -2.52 10.89 -12.23
CA VAL A 294 -1.77 9.75 -12.80
C VAL A 294 -2.00 8.52 -11.95
N THR A 295 -2.45 7.44 -12.58
CA THR A 295 -2.48 6.13 -11.93
C THR A 295 -1.13 5.43 -12.10
N ILE A 296 -0.52 5.06 -10.98
CA ILE A 296 0.70 4.25 -10.91
C ILE A 296 0.32 2.84 -10.50
N ASP A 297 0.64 1.89 -11.38
CA ASP A 297 0.38 0.47 -11.20
C ASP A 297 1.67 -0.28 -10.88
N ALA A 298 1.72 -0.88 -9.70
CA ALA A 298 2.81 -1.78 -9.32
C ALA A 298 2.45 -3.20 -9.78
N GLY A 299 3.13 -3.73 -10.80
CA GLY A 299 2.89 -5.06 -11.36
C GLY A 299 2.86 -6.16 -10.30
N HIS A 300 2.04 -7.20 -10.54
CA HIS A 300 1.89 -8.36 -9.64
C HIS A 300 1.41 -7.98 -8.22
N GLY A 301 1.60 -8.86 -7.23
CA GLY A 301 1.29 -8.59 -5.82
C GLY A 301 0.47 -9.68 -5.13
N GLY A 302 0.62 -9.76 -3.80
CA GLY A 302 0.03 -10.81 -2.98
C GLY A 302 0.51 -12.17 -3.46
N ILE A 303 -0.43 -13.06 -3.82
CA ILE A 303 -0.15 -14.43 -4.27
C ILE A 303 0.70 -14.48 -5.53
N ASP A 304 0.57 -13.49 -6.42
CA ASP A 304 1.35 -13.41 -7.67
C ASP A 304 2.71 -12.74 -7.40
N PRO A 305 3.83 -13.50 -7.39
CA PRO A 305 5.16 -12.94 -7.19
C PRO A 305 5.68 -12.16 -8.41
N GLY A 306 5.05 -12.36 -9.57
CA GLY A 306 5.67 -12.08 -10.86
C GLY A 306 6.89 -12.95 -11.09
N THR A 307 7.84 -12.41 -11.84
CA THR A 307 9.10 -13.09 -12.10
C THR A 307 9.95 -13.19 -10.82
N LEU A 308 10.56 -14.36 -10.63
CA LEU A 308 11.44 -14.66 -9.50
C LEU A 308 12.71 -15.30 -10.05
N ASN A 309 13.80 -14.54 -10.04
CA ASN A 309 15.11 -15.05 -10.46
C ASN A 309 16.24 -14.22 -9.83
N ASN A 310 17.41 -14.82 -9.62
CA ASN A 310 18.62 -14.14 -9.14
C ASN A 310 18.44 -13.33 -7.83
N GLY A 311 17.49 -13.77 -6.98
CA GLY A 311 17.11 -13.09 -5.73
C GLY A 311 16.26 -11.82 -5.92
N VAL A 312 15.78 -11.55 -7.13
CA VAL A 312 14.81 -10.49 -7.42
C VAL A 312 13.41 -11.10 -7.39
N VAL A 313 12.51 -10.44 -6.66
CA VAL A 313 11.07 -10.76 -6.63
C VAL A 313 10.35 -9.55 -7.22
N GLU A 314 9.75 -9.73 -8.39
CA GLU A 314 9.18 -8.63 -9.18
C GLU A 314 8.16 -7.81 -8.38
N ARG A 315 7.17 -8.44 -7.73
CA ARG A 315 6.15 -7.72 -6.94
C ARG A 315 6.71 -6.76 -5.88
N SER A 316 7.92 -7.05 -5.36
CA SER A 316 8.58 -6.24 -4.34
C SER A 316 9.31 -5.05 -4.97
N VAL A 317 10.03 -5.30 -6.06
CA VAL A 317 10.75 -4.26 -6.82
C VAL A 317 9.78 -3.27 -7.44
N THR A 318 8.70 -3.76 -8.08
CA THR A 318 7.69 -2.91 -8.71
C THR A 318 6.96 -2.05 -7.70
N LEU A 319 6.71 -2.55 -6.48
CA LEU A 319 6.08 -1.77 -5.41
C LEU A 319 7.00 -0.64 -4.92
N ASP A 320 8.27 -0.93 -4.68
CA ASP A 320 9.25 0.06 -4.23
C ASP A 320 9.36 1.22 -5.23
N VAL A 321 9.56 0.89 -6.51
CA VAL A 321 9.68 1.88 -7.58
C VAL A 321 8.38 2.66 -7.75
N ALA A 322 7.21 2.00 -7.73
CA ALA A 322 5.92 2.68 -7.83
C ALA A 322 5.69 3.72 -6.72
N LEU A 323 6.01 3.37 -5.47
CA LEU A 323 5.88 4.29 -4.33
C LEU A 323 6.81 5.49 -4.46
N LYS A 324 8.06 5.28 -4.91
CA LYS A 324 9.03 6.36 -5.19
C LYS A 324 8.55 7.28 -6.32
N VAL A 325 8.11 6.72 -7.45
CA VAL A 325 7.54 7.49 -8.57
C VAL A 325 6.39 8.35 -8.09
N GLY A 326 5.42 7.76 -7.39
CA GLY A 326 4.26 8.50 -6.94
C GLY A 326 4.57 9.58 -5.89
N ARG A 327 5.60 9.40 -5.05
CA ARG A 327 6.07 10.48 -4.15
C ARG A 327 6.61 11.67 -4.96
N ILE A 328 7.49 11.41 -5.92
CA ILE A 328 8.08 12.46 -6.77
C ILE A 328 6.99 13.21 -7.53
N LEU A 329 6.00 12.49 -8.09
CA LEU A 329 4.88 13.10 -8.80
C LEU A 329 4.01 13.96 -7.87
N ALA A 330 3.67 13.47 -6.67
CA ALA A 330 2.91 14.22 -5.68
C ALA A 330 3.63 15.51 -5.26
N ASP A 331 4.94 15.46 -5.06
CA ASP A 331 5.77 16.64 -4.73
C ASP A 331 5.82 17.66 -5.89
N ASN A 332 5.50 17.24 -7.11
CA ASN A 332 5.38 18.08 -8.30
C ASN A 332 3.92 18.37 -8.68
N GLY A 333 3.00 18.30 -7.72
CA GLY A 333 1.61 18.75 -7.86
C GLY A 333 0.68 17.80 -8.63
N VAL A 334 1.11 16.57 -8.89
CA VAL A 334 0.28 15.56 -9.56
C VAL A 334 -0.48 14.72 -8.54
N ARG A 335 -1.79 14.56 -8.72
CA ARG A 335 -2.60 13.64 -7.91
C ARG A 335 -2.30 12.20 -8.31
N VAL A 336 -1.71 11.44 -7.39
CA VAL A 336 -1.34 10.04 -7.66
C VAL A 336 -2.38 9.07 -7.13
N VAL A 337 -2.87 8.22 -8.02
CA VAL A 337 -3.72 7.06 -7.71
C VAL A 337 -2.86 5.81 -7.80
N TYR A 338 -2.96 4.90 -6.85
CA TYR A 338 -2.19 3.65 -6.87
C TYR A 338 -3.13 2.47 -7.02
N THR A 339 -2.80 1.50 -7.88
CA THR A 339 -3.53 0.22 -7.93
C THR A 339 -3.31 -0.59 -6.65
N ARG A 340 -2.10 -0.52 -6.07
CA ARG A 340 -1.76 -1.01 -4.72
C ARG A 340 -0.64 -0.17 -4.09
N LYS A 341 -0.67 -0.03 -2.76
CA LYS A 341 0.36 0.62 -1.93
C LYS A 341 1.09 -0.35 -1.00
N ASN A 342 0.74 -1.63 -1.07
CA ASN A 342 1.29 -2.71 -0.27
C ASN A 342 1.32 -4.01 -1.11
N ASN A 343 1.87 -5.08 -0.53
CA ASN A 343 1.93 -6.38 -1.19
C ASN A 343 0.56 -7.10 -1.13
N ARG A 344 -0.39 -6.68 -1.96
CA ARG A 344 -1.71 -7.32 -2.13
C ARG A 344 -1.95 -7.75 -3.57
N THR A 345 -2.77 -8.76 -3.76
CA THR A 345 -3.22 -9.17 -5.10
C THR A 345 -4.22 -8.15 -5.65
N VAL A 346 -4.00 -7.74 -6.90
CA VAL A 346 -4.93 -6.92 -7.67
C VAL A 346 -5.03 -7.54 -9.06
N SER A 347 -6.23 -7.97 -9.46
CA SER A 347 -6.46 -8.55 -10.79
C SER A 347 -6.18 -7.53 -11.89
N LEU A 348 -5.85 -8.00 -13.09
CA LEU A 348 -5.59 -7.12 -14.24
C LEU A 348 -6.78 -6.20 -14.55
N ALA A 349 -8.01 -6.73 -14.47
CA ALA A 349 -9.26 -5.95 -14.59
C ALA A 349 -9.37 -4.87 -13.51
N ARG A 350 -9.10 -5.21 -12.26
CA ARG A 350 -9.23 -4.25 -11.15
C ARG A 350 -8.23 -3.09 -11.28
N ARG A 351 -7.04 -3.32 -11.86
CA ARG A 351 -6.04 -2.27 -12.09
C ARG A 351 -6.57 -1.19 -13.02
N THR A 352 -7.19 -1.58 -14.13
CA THR A 352 -7.74 -0.63 -15.11
C THR A 352 -9.06 -0.03 -14.66
N GLU A 353 -9.89 -0.77 -13.92
CA GLU A 353 -11.07 -0.21 -13.24
C GLU A 353 -10.70 0.95 -12.31
N ILE A 354 -9.65 0.80 -11.49
CA ILE A 354 -9.17 1.87 -10.59
C ILE A 354 -8.77 3.11 -11.40
N ALA A 355 -8.02 2.93 -12.49
CA ALA A 355 -7.55 4.01 -13.32
C ALA A 355 -8.70 4.76 -14.00
N ASN A 356 -9.62 4.01 -14.60
CA ASN A 356 -10.79 4.53 -15.33
C ASN A 356 -11.77 5.22 -14.37
N ALA A 357 -12.10 4.60 -13.23
CA ALA A 357 -13.00 5.18 -12.23
C ALA A 357 -12.44 6.46 -11.60
N SER A 358 -11.11 6.56 -11.49
CA SER A 358 -10.45 7.75 -10.97
C SER A 358 -10.35 8.89 -11.99
N LYS A 359 -10.80 8.66 -13.24
CA LYS A 359 -10.62 9.56 -14.39
C LYS A 359 -9.18 10.01 -14.51
N SER A 360 -8.26 9.03 -14.51
CA SER A 360 -6.83 9.33 -14.60
C SER A 360 -6.50 9.86 -15.99
N ASP A 361 -5.63 10.85 -16.06
CA ASP A 361 -5.14 11.40 -17.32
C ASP A 361 -4.06 10.51 -17.92
N LEU A 362 -3.28 9.80 -17.08
CA LEU A 362 -2.29 8.82 -17.52
C LEU A 362 -2.33 7.54 -16.67
N PHE A 363 -1.93 6.42 -17.27
CA PHE A 363 -1.69 5.14 -16.59
C PHE A 363 -0.26 4.66 -16.82
N VAL A 364 0.47 4.33 -15.75
CA VAL A 364 1.85 3.83 -15.84
C VAL A 364 1.96 2.56 -15.01
N SER A 365 2.18 1.43 -15.68
CA SER A 365 2.46 0.15 -15.04
C SER A 365 3.95 -0.12 -14.99
N ILE A 366 4.43 -0.66 -13.87
CA ILE A 366 5.86 -0.89 -13.61
C ILE A 366 6.06 -2.38 -13.37
N HIS A 367 6.99 -2.97 -14.14
CA HIS A 367 7.27 -4.41 -14.21
C HIS A 367 8.78 -4.70 -14.26
N VAL A 368 9.13 -5.95 -14.00
CA VAL A 368 10.49 -6.48 -14.16
C VAL A 368 10.44 -7.63 -15.16
N ASN A 369 11.26 -7.55 -16.19
CA ASN A 369 11.19 -8.48 -17.29
C ASN A 369 11.91 -9.78 -16.96
N ALA A 370 11.58 -10.84 -17.69
CA ALA A 370 12.31 -12.10 -17.68
C ALA A 370 12.41 -12.64 -19.10
N ASN A 371 13.53 -13.31 -19.39
CA ASN A 371 13.76 -13.96 -20.66
C ASN A 371 14.46 -15.30 -20.47
N THR A 372 14.11 -16.30 -21.27
CA THR A 372 14.76 -17.61 -21.28
C THR A 372 16.26 -17.50 -21.62
N ASN A 373 16.63 -16.52 -22.44
CA ASN A 373 18.02 -16.17 -22.67
C ASN A 373 18.51 -15.14 -21.63
N ALA A 374 19.27 -15.62 -20.64
CA ALA A 374 19.83 -14.81 -19.56
C ALA A 374 20.80 -13.70 -20.02
N ARG A 375 21.24 -13.68 -21.30
CA ARG A 375 22.06 -12.59 -21.85
C ARG A 375 21.24 -11.33 -22.17
N ILE A 376 19.92 -11.45 -22.29
CA ILE A 376 19.04 -10.31 -22.56
C ILE A 376 18.94 -9.44 -21.32
N SER A 377 19.20 -8.15 -21.49
CA SER A 377 19.18 -7.12 -20.45
C SER A 377 18.63 -5.81 -21.00
N GLY A 378 18.29 -4.90 -20.09
CA GLY A 378 18.00 -3.51 -20.38
C GLY A 378 16.59 -3.05 -20.01
N LEU A 379 16.41 -1.74 -20.16
CA LEU A 379 15.15 -1.03 -20.01
C LEU A 379 14.30 -1.15 -21.28
N GLU A 380 13.00 -1.38 -21.11
CA GLU A 380 12.01 -1.32 -22.19
C GLU A 380 10.74 -0.58 -21.73
N VAL A 381 10.03 0.06 -22.66
CA VAL A 381 8.71 0.64 -22.36
C VAL A 381 7.71 0.26 -23.43
N TYR A 382 6.61 -0.36 -23.02
CA TYR A 382 5.55 -0.82 -23.88
C TYR A 382 4.38 0.14 -23.93
N TYR A 383 3.74 0.22 -25.09
CA TYR A 383 2.47 0.90 -25.32
C TYR A 383 1.55 0.01 -26.17
N LEU A 384 0.26 0.32 -26.23
CA LEU A 384 -0.67 -0.38 -27.10
C LEU A 384 -0.57 0.16 -28.53
N ASP A 385 -0.41 -0.70 -29.54
CA ASP A 385 -0.43 -0.28 -30.94
C ASP A 385 -1.83 -0.38 -31.58
N SER A 386 -2.00 0.36 -32.67
CA SER A 386 -3.23 0.49 -33.45
C SER A 386 -3.73 -0.85 -34.01
N ALA A 387 -2.85 -1.79 -34.39
CA ALA A 387 -3.26 -3.09 -34.92
C ALA A 387 -3.99 -3.95 -33.86
N SER A 388 -3.40 -4.08 -32.67
CA SER A 388 -4.01 -4.78 -31.52
C SER A 388 -5.27 -4.07 -31.01
N SER A 389 -5.27 -2.75 -31.10
CA SER A 389 -6.41 -1.89 -30.78
C SER A 389 -7.60 -2.13 -31.73
N MET A 390 -7.33 -2.28 -33.02
CA MET A 390 -8.33 -2.54 -34.05
C MET A 390 -8.96 -3.92 -33.94
N GLU A 391 -8.21 -4.94 -33.53
CA GLU A 391 -8.74 -6.27 -33.28
C GLU A 391 -9.72 -6.28 -32.09
N THR A 392 -9.39 -5.55 -31.02
CA THR A 392 -10.28 -5.34 -29.87
C THR A 392 -11.60 -4.65 -30.28
N LEU A 393 -11.52 -3.61 -31.12
CA LEU A 393 -12.71 -2.94 -31.67
C LEU A 393 -13.53 -3.86 -32.59
N LYS A 394 -12.89 -4.69 -33.41
CA LYS A 394 -13.56 -5.66 -34.31
C LYS A 394 -14.34 -6.71 -33.52
N VAL A 395 -13.79 -7.22 -32.42
CA VAL A 395 -14.49 -8.15 -31.51
C VAL A 395 -15.69 -7.45 -30.87
N ALA A 396 -15.54 -6.22 -30.39
CA ALA A 396 -16.65 -5.44 -29.83
C ALA A 396 -17.75 -5.07 -30.84
N ALA A 397 -17.40 -4.99 -32.13
CA ALA A 397 -18.30 -4.66 -33.24
C ALA A 397 -19.04 -5.87 -33.84
N ARG A 398 -18.66 -7.10 -33.49
CA ARG A 398 -19.35 -8.32 -33.98
C ARG A 398 -20.80 -8.32 -33.49
N GLY A 399 -21.75 -8.22 -34.43
CA GLY A 399 -23.19 -8.30 -34.17
C GLY A 399 -23.97 -6.98 -34.19
N LYS A 400 -23.36 -5.80 -34.43
CA LYS A 400 -24.08 -4.51 -34.40
C LYS A 400 -24.03 -3.78 -35.76
N ARG A 401 -25.14 -3.81 -36.52
CA ARG A 401 -25.21 -3.39 -37.95
C ARG A 401 -25.92 -2.05 -38.25
N ASN A 402 -26.28 -1.22 -37.27
CA ASN A 402 -26.98 0.06 -37.57
C ASN A 402 -26.03 1.28 -37.72
N GLN A 403 -26.50 2.32 -38.43
CA GLN A 403 -25.71 3.51 -38.80
C GLN A 403 -25.20 4.32 -37.59
N ARG A 404 -26.00 4.40 -36.51
CA ARG A 404 -25.59 4.98 -35.22
C ARG A 404 -24.42 4.22 -34.58
N THR A 405 -24.40 2.88 -34.70
CA THR A 405 -23.28 2.06 -34.22
C THR A 405 -22.02 2.30 -35.06
N ARG A 406 -22.14 2.49 -36.38
CA ARG A 406 -20.98 2.79 -37.24
C ARG A 406 -20.33 4.14 -36.90
N ALA A 407 -21.13 5.20 -36.69
CA ALA A 407 -20.61 6.51 -36.27
C ALA A 407 -19.94 6.43 -34.89
N ARG A 408 -20.54 5.70 -33.94
CA ARG A 408 -19.95 5.45 -32.60
C ARG A 408 -18.63 4.67 -32.68
N LEU A 409 -18.55 3.65 -33.53
CA LEU A 409 -17.33 2.87 -33.74
C LEU A 409 -16.23 3.71 -34.40
N LEU A 410 -16.58 4.62 -35.31
CA LEU A 410 -15.62 5.54 -35.93
C LEU A 410 -15.07 6.53 -34.89
N ALA A 411 -15.93 7.11 -34.05
CA ALA A 411 -15.50 7.97 -32.95
C ALA A 411 -14.60 7.22 -31.95
N GLN A 412 -14.95 5.98 -31.60
CA GLN A 412 -14.11 5.11 -30.78
C GLN A 412 -12.75 4.83 -31.43
N ARG A 413 -12.72 4.64 -32.75
CA ARG A 413 -11.47 4.43 -33.50
C ARG A 413 -10.57 5.66 -33.50
N VAL A 414 -11.15 6.86 -33.68
CA VAL A 414 -10.38 8.12 -33.66
C VAL A 414 -9.80 8.37 -32.26
N ALA A 415 -10.62 8.28 -31.21
CA ALA A 415 -10.17 8.43 -29.82
C ALA A 415 -9.09 7.39 -29.45
N LEU A 416 -9.21 6.17 -29.98
CA LEU A 416 -8.22 5.12 -29.78
C LEU A 416 -6.89 5.43 -30.48
N ASN A 417 -6.91 5.95 -31.70
CA ASN A 417 -5.70 6.35 -32.42
C ASN A 417 -4.95 7.48 -31.71
N GLU A 418 -5.67 8.50 -31.22
CA GLU A 418 -5.09 9.59 -30.42
C GLU A 418 -4.41 9.06 -29.16
N ARG A 419 -5.11 8.19 -28.42
CA ARG A 419 -4.56 7.51 -27.23
C ARG A 419 -3.29 6.72 -27.54
N VAL A 420 -3.22 6.03 -28.69
CA VAL A 420 -2.02 5.29 -29.11
C VAL A 420 -0.84 6.24 -29.35
N LEU A 421 -1.06 7.36 -30.04
CA LEU A 421 -0.02 8.36 -30.32
C LEU A 421 0.51 9.03 -29.02
N GLU A 422 -0.41 9.36 -28.11
CA GLU A 422 -0.07 9.89 -26.80
C GLU A 422 0.71 8.89 -25.96
N SER A 423 0.26 7.63 -25.90
CA SER A 423 0.95 6.54 -25.19
C SER A 423 2.36 6.30 -25.73
N ARG A 424 2.52 6.34 -27.06
CA ARG A 424 3.84 6.21 -27.71
C ARG A 424 4.77 7.36 -27.35
N THR A 425 4.23 8.58 -27.25
CA THR A 425 5.00 9.77 -26.87
C THR A 425 5.41 9.70 -25.40
N LEU A 426 4.48 9.38 -24.51
CA LEU A 426 4.76 9.12 -23.09
C LEU A 426 5.83 8.04 -22.91
N ALA A 427 5.73 6.92 -23.65
CA ALA A 427 6.70 5.83 -23.57
C ALA A 427 8.11 6.29 -23.95
N ARG A 428 8.23 7.12 -24.99
CA ARG A 428 9.50 7.69 -25.44
C ARG A 428 10.12 8.58 -24.36
N ASP A 429 9.30 9.40 -23.70
CA ASP A 429 9.78 10.34 -22.69
C ASP A 429 10.17 9.64 -21.39
N VAL A 430 9.38 8.65 -20.95
CA VAL A 430 9.71 7.76 -19.83
C VAL A 430 11.02 7.03 -20.09
N LEU A 431 11.18 6.37 -21.25
CA LEU A 431 12.42 5.67 -21.56
C LEU A 431 13.63 6.62 -21.64
N ARG A 432 13.47 7.77 -22.30
CA ARG A 432 14.55 8.77 -22.42
C ARG A 432 15.03 9.21 -21.05
N GLN A 433 14.11 9.51 -20.14
CA GLN A 433 14.42 10.00 -18.82
C GLN A 433 14.95 8.91 -17.89
N MET A 434 14.45 7.66 -17.98
CA MET A 434 15.08 6.51 -17.29
C MET A 434 16.55 6.36 -17.70
N LYS A 435 16.86 6.36 -18.99
CA LYS A 435 18.26 6.27 -19.48
C LYS A 435 19.12 7.42 -18.98
N ARG A 436 18.57 8.63 -18.94
CA ARG A 436 19.29 9.83 -18.50
C ARG A 436 19.60 9.77 -16.99
N GLU A 437 18.60 9.47 -16.16
CA GLU A 437 18.79 9.44 -14.70
C GLU A 437 19.64 8.25 -14.25
N THR A 438 19.50 7.06 -14.84
CA THR A 438 20.38 5.93 -14.51
C THR A 438 21.84 6.23 -14.88
N LYS A 439 22.09 6.74 -16.09
CA LYS A 439 23.44 7.13 -16.52
C LYS A 439 24.03 8.24 -15.64
N LYS A 440 23.24 9.26 -15.30
CA LYS A 440 23.66 10.39 -14.45
C LYS A 440 24.08 9.92 -13.05
N ASN A 441 23.43 8.88 -12.52
CA ASN A 441 23.76 8.28 -11.23
C ASN A 441 24.81 7.15 -11.33
N GLY A 442 25.54 7.05 -12.45
CA GLY A 442 26.65 6.09 -12.61
C GLY A 442 26.23 4.65 -12.93
N PHE A 443 24.95 4.39 -13.14
CA PHE A 443 24.47 3.05 -13.48
C PHE A 443 24.57 2.78 -14.98
N VAL A 444 25.10 1.60 -15.33
CA VAL A 444 25.17 1.12 -16.70
C VAL A 444 24.13 0.03 -16.91
N ILE A 445 23.07 0.35 -17.64
CA ILE A 445 22.05 -0.61 -18.04
C ILE A 445 21.74 -0.44 -19.54
N ALA A 446 21.52 -1.56 -20.23
CA ALA A 446 21.14 -1.54 -21.63
C ALA A 446 19.75 -0.91 -21.82
N SER A 447 19.40 -0.60 -23.07
CA SER A 447 18.06 -0.13 -23.44
C SER A 447 17.64 -0.84 -24.71
N LYS A 448 16.45 -1.43 -24.69
CA LYS A 448 15.87 -2.13 -25.84
C LYS A 448 14.79 -1.33 -26.55
N GLY A 449 14.60 -0.08 -26.14
CA GLY A 449 13.72 0.86 -26.85
C GLY A 449 12.28 0.82 -26.34
N ILE A 450 11.42 1.54 -27.07
CA ILE A 450 9.97 1.44 -26.89
C ILE A 450 9.41 0.36 -27.81
N LYS A 451 8.42 -0.39 -27.33
CA LYS A 451 7.80 -1.50 -28.07
C LYS A 451 6.29 -1.41 -27.98
N SER A 452 5.60 -2.08 -28.90
CA SER A 452 4.17 -2.28 -28.80
C SER A 452 3.83 -3.71 -28.40
N ALA A 453 2.83 -3.88 -27.54
CA ALA A 453 2.30 -5.19 -27.17
C ALA A 453 0.86 -5.08 -26.63
N PRO A 454 0.00 -6.10 -26.84
CA PRO A 454 -1.40 -6.10 -26.42
C PRO A 454 -1.58 -6.47 -24.94
N PHE A 455 -0.80 -5.88 -24.03
CA PHE A 455 -0.96 -6.15 -22.60
C PHE A 455 -2.36 -5.73 -22.12
N TYR A 456 -3.01 -6.58 -21.34
CA TYR A 456 -4.38 -6.36 -20.86
C TYR A 456 -4.58 -4.99 -20.20
N VAL A 457 -3.62 -4.58 -19.37
CA VAL A 457 -3.67 -3.30 -18.64
C VAL A 457 -3.54 -2.08 -19.56
N LEU A 458 -2.94 -2.26 -20.75
CA LEU A 458 -2.83 -1.20 -21.77
C LEU A 458 -4.04 -1.19 -22.71
N SER A 459 -4.66 -2.35 -22.96
CA SER A 459 -5.83 -2.45 -23.83
C SER A 459 -7.13 -1.96 -23.18
N THR A 460 -7.26 -2.13 -21.86
CA THR A 460 -8.50 -1.84 -21.10
C THR A 460 -8.47 -0.52 -20.32
N SER A 461 -7.36 0.22 -20.33
CA SER A 461 -7.29 1.59 -19.81
C SER A 461 -7.99 2.57 -20.78
N SER A 462 -8.68 3.60 -20.27
CA SER A 462 -9.38 4.59 -21.10
C SER A 462 -8.53 5.81 -21.47
N MET A 463 -7.33 5.93 -20.89
CA MET A 463 -6.38 7.04 -21.05
C MET A 463 -5.05 6.55 -21.64
N PRO A 464 -4.12 7.45 -22.04
CA PRO A 464 -2.78 7.05 -22.45
C PRO A 464 -2.07 6.22 -21.39
N ALA A 465 -1.49 5.10 -21.83
CA ALA A 465 -1.02 4.06 -20.94
C ALA A 465 0.32 3.47 -21.42
N VAL A 466 1.23 3.27 -20.46
CA VAL A 466 2.53 2.63 -20.72
C VAL A 466 2.85 1.58 -19.66
N LEU A 467 3.62 0.56 -20.05
CA LEU A 467 4.19 -0.44 -19.15
C LEU A 467 5.71 -0.37 -19.22
N ALA A 468 6.36 0.01 -18.13
CA ALA A 468 7.80 0.13 -18.03
C ALA A 468 8.43 -1.15 -17.47
N GLU A 469 9.23 -1.81 -18.28
CA GLU A 469 10.10 -2.91 -17.88
C GLU A 469 11.46 -2.35 -17.46
N ILE A 470 11.75 -2.39 -16.16
CA ILE A 470 12.89 -1.65 -15.59
C ILE A 470 14.20 -2.45 -15.50
N GLY A 471 14.26 -3.60 -16.15
CA GLY A 471 15.41 -4.51 -16.22
C GLY A 471 14.97 -5.97 -16.30
N TYR A 472 15.91 -6.87 -16.58
CA TYR A 472 15.65 -8.31 -16.66
C TYR A 472 16.13 -9.03 -15.40
N CYS A 473 15.22 -9.64 -14.62
CA CYS A 473 15.62 -10.41 -13.43
C CYS A 473 16.43 -11.66 -13.77
N THR A 474 16.30 -12.20 -14.99
CA THR A 474 17.05 -13.37 -15.46
C THR A 474 18.49 -13.03 -15.82
N ASN A 475 18.81 -11.76 -16.09
CA ASN A 475 20.17 -11.30 -16.34
C ASN A 475 20.87 -10.91 -15.05
N LEU A 476 22.06 -11.47 -14.80
CA LEU A 476 22.79 -11.25 -13.55
C LEU A 476 23.21 -9.80 -13.30
N LYS A 477 23.50 -9.01 -14.36
CA LYS A 477 23.88 -7.60 -14.21
C LYS A 477 22.68 -6.75 -13.85
N ASP A 478 21.58 -6.90 -14.59
CA ASP A 478 20.32 -6.21 -14.29
C ASP A 478 19.78 -6.62 -12.92
N ALA A 479 19.81 -7.91 -12.57
CA ALA A 479 19.34 -8.39 -11.27
C ALA A 479 20.12 -7.77 -10.09
N LYS A 480 21.43 -7.53 -10.25
CA LYS A 480 22.22 -6.79 -9.24
C LYS A 480 21.72 -5.35 -9.11
N LEU A 481 21.50 -4.66 -10.22
CA LEU A 481 20.95 -3.30 -10.24
C LEU A 481 19.54 -3.25 -9.63
N LEU A 482 18.66 -4.18 -9.98
CA LEU A 482 17.29 -4.23 -9.46
C LEU A 482 17.24 -4.45 -7.94
N LYS A 483 18.26 -5.08 -7.34
CA LYS A 483 18.42 -5.22 -5.88
C LYS A 483 19.00 -3.98 -5.22
N ASP A 484 19.67 -3.12 -5.97
CA ASP A 484 20.24 -1.86 -5.48
C ASP A 484 19.12 -0.80 -5.27
N PRO A 485 18.93 -0.29 -4.04
CA PRO A 485 17.93 0.73 -3.75
C PRO A 485 18.16 2.07 -4.47
N ASP A 486 19.42 2.43 -4.75
CA ASP A 486 19.81 3.68 -5.41
C ASP A 486 19.54 3.58 -6.92
N PHE A 487 19.76 2.42 -7.53
CA PHE A 487 19.33 2.17 -8.90
C PHE A 487 17.80 2.27 -9.02
N ARG A 488 17.05 1.65 -8.09
CA ARG A 488 15.58 1.77 -8.06
C ARG A 488 15.11 3.21 -7.88
N GLN A 489 15.86 4.03 -7.13
CA GLN A 489 15.59 5.46 -6.98
C GLN A 489 15.85 6.22 -8.30
N ALA A 490 16.98 5.98 -8.97
CA ALA A 490 17.30 6.60 -10.26
C ALA A 490 16.28 6.24 -11.36
N VAL A 491 15.84 4.98 -11.40
CA VAL A 491 14.75 4.55 -12.30
C VAL A 491 13.45 5.27 -11.97
N ALA A 492 13.08 5.36 -10.70
CA ALA A 492 11.87 6.07 -10.27
C ALA A 492 11.89 7.56 -10.66
N GLU A 493 13.04 8.23 -10.48
CA GLU A 493 13.27 9.61 -10.93
C GLU A 493 13.15 9.74 -12.44
N GLY A 494 13.67 8.76 -13.19
CA GLY A 494 13.54 8.70 -14.63
C GLY A 494 12.09 8.57 -15.10
N ILE A 495 11.33 7.64 -14.51
CA ILE A 495 9.90 7.47 -14.82
C ILE A 495 9.12 8.75 -14.50
N ALA A 496 9.28 9.29 -13.28
CA ALA A 496 8.60 10.51 -12.86
C ALA A 496 8.97 11.70 -13.75
N SER A 497 10.25 11.88 -14.07
CA SER A 497 10.70 12.96 -14.95
C SER A 497 10.19 12.81 -16.38
N GLY A 498 10.01 11.58 -16.88
CA GLY A 498 9.38 11.31 -18.17
C GLY A 498 7.91 11.72 -18.20
N ILE A 499 7.17 11.38 -17.15
CA ILE A 499 5.76 11.77 -16.97
C ILE A 499 5.63 13.29 -16.88
N LEU A 500 6.46 13.95 -16.06
CA LEU A 500 6.43 15.41 -15.91
C LEU A 500 6.82 16.12 -17.22
N ALA A 501 7.86 15.63 -17.91
CA ALA A 501 8.22 16.17 -19.22
C ALA A 501 7.08 16.00 -20.24
N TYR A 502 6.34 14.90 -20.21
CA TYR A 502 5.17 14.71 -21.08
C TYR A 502 4.06 15.71 -20.74
N ARG A 503 3.71 15.83 -19.45
CA ARG A 503 2.74 16.83 -18.94
C ARG A 503 3.10 18.25 -19.40
N ASP A 504 4.34 18.65 -19.21
CA ASP A 504 4.77 20.02 -19.50
C ASP A 504 4.71 20.28 -21.03
N ARG A 505 4.94 19.26 -21.87
CA ARG A 505 4.73 19.34 -23.33
C ARG A 505 3.25 19.50 -23.68
N ALA A 506 2.39 18.69 -23.05
CA ALA A 506 0.94 18.72 -23.27
C ALA A 506 0.31 20.05 -22.83
N ALA A 507 0.91 20.73 -21.85
CA ALA A 507 0.52 22.08 -21.43
C ALA A 507 1.13 23.21 -22.30
N GLY A 508 1.88 22.90 -23.37
CA GLY A 508 2.56 23.90 -24.21
C GLY A 508 3.79 24.57 -23.58
N LEU A 509 4.33 24.03 -22.48
CA LEU A 509 5.40 24.66 -21.67
C LEU A 509 6.81 24.37 -22.20
N LEU A 510 7.01 23.26 -22.91
CA LEU A 510 8.32 22.92 -23.49
C LEU A 510 8.68 23.72 -24.75
N THR A 511 7.70 24.38 -25.38
CA THR A 511 7.91 25.36 -26.45
C THR A 511 8.32 26.74 -25.92
N ALA A 512 7.89 27.11 -24.70
CA ALA A 512 8.21 28.40 -24.07
C ALA A 512 9.67 28.46 -23.53
N GLU A 513 10.17 27.38 -22.92
CA GLU A 513 11.57 27.36 -22.43
C GLU A 513 12.63 27.30 -23.56
N ARG A 514 12.26 26.82 -24.76
CA ARG A 514 13.14 26.81 -25.93
C ARG A 514 13.13 28.12 -26.71
N SER A 515 12.02 28.86 -26.70
CA SER A 515 11.94 30.20 -27.32
C SER A 515 12.63 31.29 -26.48
N GLY A 516 12.85 31.05 -25.18
CA GLY A 516 13.61 31.95 -24.30
C GLY A 516 15.14 31.81 -24.32
N ARG A 517 15.73 30.98 -25.20
CA ARG A 517 17.20 30.85 -25.38
C ARG A 517 17.72 31.48 -26.67
N THR A 518 17.00 32.44 -27.25
CA THR A 518 17.48 33.18 -28.45
C THR A 518 17.24 34.68 -28.36
N LEU A 519 17.15 35.25 -27.15
CA LEU A 519 17.26 36.69 -26.93
C LEU A 519 17.98 36.96 -25.60
N GLN A 520 19.29 36.73 -25.60
CA GLN A 520 20.32 37.60 -25.00
C GLN A 520 21.71 37.07 -25.38
#